data_AF-V4P779-F1
#
_entry.id   AF-V4P779-F1
#
_cell.length_a   1.000
_cell.length_b   1.000
_cell.length_c   1.000
_cell.angle_alpha   90.00
_cell.angle_beta   90.00
_cell.angle_gamma   90.00
#
_symmetry.space_group_name_H-M   'P 1'
#
loop_
_entity.id
_entity.type
_entity.pdbx_description
1 polymer ?
#
loop_
_entity_poly.entity_id
_entity_poly.type
_entity_poly.pdbx_seq_one_letter_code
_entity_poly.pdbx_strand_id
1 'polypeptide(L)'
;MSPAQSLEKTINVAQALTAQLHVTEEAIDTALSEAAHLIEAYVASRRAVQVSTAITIDVHDHTLKAMTALNQAQHHMAAAHSSLTRVQKRVGLAPDAIIPPYDKPEDDKTKPKPAGRLLPANSLGLAAP
;
A
#
# COMPACT_ATOMS: atom_id res chain seq x y z
N MET A 1 14.96 27.28 -0.03
CA MET A 1 14.73 25.98 -0.69
C MET A 1 14.18 26.25 -2.07
N SER A 2 14.69 25.60 -3.13
CA SER A 2 14.17 25.83 -4.48
C SER A 2 12.80 25.16 -4.68
N PRO A 3 11.98 25.62 -5.64
CA PRO A 3 10.70 24.98 -5.97
C PRO A 3 10.84 23.48 -6.28
N ALA A 4 11.91 23.08 -6.96
CA ALA A 4 12.21 21.68 -7.27
C ALA A 4 12.46 20.84 -6.01
N GLN A 5 13.25 21.34 -5.06
CA GLN A 5 13.52 20.66 -3.79
C GLN A 5 12.26 20.50 -2.92
N SER A 6 11.32 21.44 -3.01
CA SER A 6 10.03 21.36 -2.28
C SER A 6 9.10 20.30 -2.85
N LEU A 7 9.07 20.16 -4.18
CA LEU A 7 8.29 19.14 -4.86
C LEU A 7 8.84 17.73 -4.56
N GLU A 8 10.15 17.56 -4.68
CA GLU A 8 10.83 16.28 -4.38
C GLU A 8 10.56 15.82 -2.94
N LYS A 9 10.67 16.73 -1.96
CA LYS A 9 10.31 16.43 -0.57
C LYS A 9 8.85 15.97 -0.43
N THR A 10 7.94 16.63 -1.14
CA THR A 10 6.50 16.29 -1.09
C THR A 10 6.25 14.90 -1.67
N ILE A 11 6.90 14.55 -2.79
CA ILE A 11 6.82 13.23 -3.42
C ILE A 11 7.34 12.16 -2.44
N ASN A 12 8.51 12.37 -1.84
CA ASN A 12 9.11 11.39 -0.93
C ASN A 12 8.22 11.13 0.31
N VAL A 13 7.62 12.18 0.87
CA VAL A 13 6.67 12.03 1.99
C VAL A 13 5.42 11.28 1.56
N ALA A 14 4.86 11.57 0.38
CA ALA A 14 3.68 10.90 -0.14
C ALA A 14 3.94 9.40 -0.41
N GLN A 15 5.11 9.07 -0.97
CA GLN A 15 5.54 7.69 -1.18
C GLN A 15 5.69 6.94 0.15
N ALA A 16 6.33 7.55 1.14
CA ALA A 16 6.49 6.94 2.46
C ALA A 16 5.14 6.68 3.14
N LEU A 17 4.20 7.63 3.06
CA LEU A 17 2.85 7.45 3.61
C LEU A 17 2.08 6.32 2.89
N THR A 18 2.18 6.25 1.56
CA THR A 18 1.49 5.23 0.77
C THR A 18 2.06 3.84 1.06
N ALA A 19 3.39 3.72 1.15
CA ALA A 19 4.05 2.47 1.54
C ALA A 19 3.63 2.04 2.95
N GLN A 20 3.59 2.96 3.92
CA GLN A 20 3.15 2.63 5.28
C GLN A 20 1.68 2.22 5.35
N LEU A 21 0.82 2.83 4.53
CA LEU A 21 -0.58 2.44 4.44
C LEU A 21 -0.73 1.00 3.92
N HIS A 22 0.00 0.65 2.87
CA HIS A 22 -0.01 -0.70 2.31
C HIS A 22 0.47 -1.75 3.32
N VAL A 23 1.57 -1.48 4.03
CA VAL A 23 2.06 -2.34 5.13
C VAL A 23 1.00 -2.51 6.22
N THR A 24 0.21 -1.47 6.49
CA THR A 24 -0.86 -1.54 7.50
C THR A 24 -2.05 -2.37 7.00
N GLU A 25 -2.44 -2.24 5.74
CA GLU A 25 -3.45 -3.08 5.09
C GLU A 25 -3.03 -4.56 5.14
N GLU A 26 -1.79 -4.87 4.74
CA GLU A 26 -1.24 -6.24 4.76
C GLU A 26 -1.19 -6.84 6.18
N ALA A 27 -0.84 -6.03 7.19
CA ALA A 27 -0.83 -6.47 8.59
C ALA A 27 -2.23 -6.83 9.09
N ILE A 28 -3.27 -6.09 8.67
CA ILE A 28 -4.67 -6.38 9.02
C ILE A 28 -5.13 -7.67 8.34
N ASP A 29 -4.81 -7.84 7.06
CA ASP A 29 -5.15 -9.05 6.30
C ASP A 29 -4.48 -10.30 6.90
N THR A 30 -3.21 -10.17 7.31
CA THR A 30 -2.47 -11.21 8.02
C THR A 30 -3.15 -11.54 9.35
N ALA A 31 -3.52 -10.53 10.14
CA ALA A 31 -4.20 -10.75 11.42
C ALA A 31 -5.58 -11.43 11.25
N LEU A 32 -6.33 -11.11 10.19
CA LEU A 32 -7.59 -11.79 9.86
C LEU A 32 -7.37 -13.28 9.56
N SER A 33 -6.33 -13.59 8.78
CA SER A 33 -5.95 -14.97 8.46
C SER A 33 -5.59 -15.77 9.72
N GLU A 34 -4.74 -15.20 10.57
CA GLU A 34 -4.33 -15.86 11.83
C GLU A 34 -5.50 -16.05 12.80
N ALA A 35 -6.42 -15.08 12.89
CA ALA A 35 -7.63 -15.22 13.70
C ALA A 35 -8.56 -16.33 13.17
N ALA A 36 -8.67 -16.49 11.85
CA ALA A 36 -9.41 -17.59 11.24
C ALA A 36 -8.77 -18.96 11.56
N HIS A 37 -7.45 -19.08 11.45
CA HIS A 37 -6.72 -20.29 11.84
C HIS A 37 -6.90 -20.61 13.33
N LEU A 38 -6.91 -19.60 14.21
CA LEU A 38 -7.13 -19.82 15.64
C LEU A 38 -8.52 -20.41 15.92
N ILE A 39 -9.57 -19.95 15.21
CA ILE A 39 -10.91 -20.53 15.33
C ILE A 39 -10.93 -21.98 14.88
N GLU A 40 -10.29 -22.30 13.75
CA GLU A 40 -10.19 -23.68 13.27
C GLU A 40 -9.49 -24.58 14.30
N ALA A 41 -8.31 -24.16 14.77
CA ALA A 41 -7.52 -24.86 15.77
C ALA A 41 -8.34 -25.08 17.05
N TYR A 42 -9.05 -24.06 17.53
CA TYR A 42 -9.95 -24.15 18.66
C TYR A 42 -11.01 -25.25 18.48
N VAL A 43 -11.70 -25.28 17.33
CA VAL A 43 -12.76 -26.27 17.05
C VAL A 43 -12.17 -27.67 16.98
N ALA A 44 -11.02 -27.84 16.34
CA ALA A 44 -10.32 -29.12 16.22
C ALA A 44 -9.88 -29.65 17.59
N SER A 45 -9.19 -28.81 18.39
CA SER A 45 -8.73 -29.18 19.73
C SER A 45 -9.88 -29.54 20.65
N ARG A 46 -10.96 -28.74 20.67
CA ARG A 46 -12.16 -29.03 21.48
C ARG A 46 -12.74 -30.42 21.18
N ARG A 47 -12.83 -30.79 19.90
CA ARG A 47 -13.31 -32.11 19.47
C ARG A 47 -12.35 -33.22 19.90
N ALA A 48 -11.05 -33.01 19.76
CA ALA A 48 -10.03 -34.00 20.12
C ALA A 48 -10.05 -34.34 21.62
N VAL A 49 -10.27 -33.36 22.49
CA VAL A 49 -10.31 -33.58 23.96
C VAL A 49 -11.72 -33.78 24.53
N GLN A 50 -12.74 -33.88 23.67
CA GLN A 50 -14.15 -34.09 24.05
C GLN A 50 -14.70 -33.07 25.07
N VAL A 51 -14.20 -31.83 25.02
CA VAL A 51 -14.63 -30.76 25.92
C VAL A 51 -15.91 -30.11 25.38
N SER A 52 -16.88 -29.86 26.28
CA SER A 52 -18.09 -29.13 25.94
C SER A 52 -17.78 -27.71 25.51
N THR A 53 -18.42 -27.22 24.45
CA THR A 53 -18.31 -25.84 23.98
C THR A 53 -18.61 -24.83 25.09
N ALA A 54 -19.51 -25.17 26.03
CA ALA A 54 -19.89 -24.31 27.13
C ALA A 54 -18.71 -23.95 28.07
N ILE A 55 -17.66 -24.78 28.12
CA ILE A 55 -16.49 -24.56 28.98
C ILE A 55 -15.49 -23.61 28.33
N THR A 56 -15.47 -23.53 27.00
CA THR A 56 -14.43 -22.79 26.25
C THR A 56 -15.00 -21.67 25.38
N ILE A 57 -16.28 -21.31 25.57
CA ILE A 57 -17.02 -20.41 24.67
C ILE A 57 -16.41 -19.00 24.61
N ASP A 58 -15.82 -18.53 25.70
CA ASP A 58 -15.24 -17.19 25.79
C ASP A 58 -14.10 -16.98 24.79
N VAL A 59 -13.23 -17.97 24.61
CA VAL A 59 -12.12 -17.86 23.64
C VAL A 59 -12.65 -17.72 22.21
N HIS A 60 -13.65 -18.52 21.86
CA HIS A 60 -14.26 -18.48 20.53
C HIS A 60 -14.99 -17.16 20.28
N ASP A 61 -15.80 -16.71 21.24
CA ASP A 61 -16.55 -15.46 21.17
C ASP A 61 -15.61 -14.24 21.09
N HIS A 62 -14.56 -14.19 21.91
CA HIS A 62 -13.55 -13.12 21.85
C HIS A 62 -12.78 -13.11 20.53
N THR A 63 -12.49 -14.27 19.94
CA THR A 63 -11.82 -14.35 18.64
C THR A 63 -12.73 -13.84 17.51
N LEU A 64 -14.03 -14.18 17.52
CA LEU A 64 -15.00 -13.64 16.57
C LEU A 64 -15.17 -12.12 16.68
N LYS A 65 -15.18 -11.59 17.91
CA LYS A 65 -15.20 -10.14 18.15
C LYS A 65 -13.95 -9.47 17.61
N ALA A 66 -12.76 -10.07 17.81
CA ALA A 66 -11.52 -9.57 17.24
C ALA A 66 -11.56 -9.54 15.70
N MET A 67 -12.02 -10.62 15.05
CA MET A 67 -12.20 -10.64 13.58
C MET A 67 -13.14 -9.54 13.08
N THR A 68 -14.23 -9.27 13.83
CA THR A 68 -15.16 -8.18 13.48
C THR A 68 -14.47 -6.82 13.55
N ALA A 69 -13.67 -6.57 14.58
CA ALA A 69 -12.90 -5.34 14.72
C ALA A 69 -11.84 -5.19 13.63
N LEU A 70 -11.15 -6.28 13.27
CA LEU A 70 -10.18 -6.30 12.18
C LEU A 70 -10.83 -6.00 10.82
N ASN A 71 -12.01 -6.58 10.54
CA ASN A 71 -12.77 -6.28 9.33
C ASN A 71 -13.19 -4.78 9.25
N GLN A 72 -13.59 -4.20 10.39
CA GLN A 72 -13.85 -2.76 10.45
C GLN A 72 -12.59 -1.94 10.18
N ALA A 73 -11.45 -2.34 10.75
CA ALA A 73 -10.16 -1.70 10.49
C ALA A 73 -9.78 -1.77 9.00
N GLN A 74 -9.98 -2.92 8.34
CA GLN A 74 -9.74 -3.11 6.92
C GLN A 74 -10.57 -2.12 6.07
N HIS A 75 -11.86 -1.98 6.35
CA HIS A 75 -12.71 -0.99 5.68
C HIS A 75 -12.25 0.46 5.91
N HIS A 76 -11.80 0.78 7.12
CA HIS A 76 -11.27 2.11 7.42
C HIS A 76 -9.95 2.38 6.68
N MET A 77 -9.07 1.39 6.54
CA MET A 77 -7.83 1.55 5.77
C MET A 77 -8.10 1.75 4.28
N ALA A 78 -9.01 0.96 3.67
CA ALA A 78 -9.40 1.18 2.29
C ALA A 78 -10.00 2.59 2.05
N ALA A 79 -10.79 3.10 3.00
CA ALA A 79 -11.30 4.46 2.95
C ALA A 79 -10.20 5.52 3.10
N ALA A 80 -9.20 5.27 3.96
CA ALA A 80 -8.01 6.11 4.10
C ALA A 80 -7.19 6.14 2.79
N HIS A 81 -7.00 4.98 2.15
CA HIS A 81 -6.34 4.85 0.86
C HIS A 81 -7.04 5.70 -0.20
N SER A 82 -8.36 5.52 -0.37
CA SER A 82 -9.15 6.32 -1.30
C SER A 82 -9.04 7.83 -1.03
N SER A 83 -9.00 8.22 0.24
CA SER A 83 -8.85 9.61 0.65
C SER A 83 -7.47 10.17 0.32
N LEU A 84 -6.41 9.39 0.55
CA LEU A 84 -5.04 9.77 0.21
C LEU A 84 -4.88 9.95 -1.30
N THR A 85 -5.42 9.05 -2.11
CA THR A 85 -5.45 9.19 -3.58
C THR A 85 -6.14 10.49 -4.02
N ARG A 86 -7.25 10.88 -3.37
CA ARG A 86 -7.91 12.17 -3.67
C ARG A 86 -7.04 13.36 -3.30
N VAL A 87 -6.33 13.31 -2.17
CA VAL A 87 -5.41 14.39 -1.76
C VAL A 87 -4.27 14.53 -2.74
N GLN A 88 -3.63 13.42 -3.14
CA GLN A 88 -2.54 13.40 -4.12
C GLN A 88 -2.92 14.08 -5.44
N LYS A 89 -4.12 13.80 -5.96
CA LYS A 89 -4.67 14.45 -7.15
C LYS A 89 -4.84 15.97 -6.98
N ARG A 90 -5.29 16.43 -5.81
CA ARG A 90 -5.48 17.86 -5.52
C ARG A 90 -4.16 18.63 -5.41
N VAL A 91 -3.10 17.99 -4.94
CA VAL A 91 -1.77 18.62 -4.81
C VAL A 91 -0.92 18.47 -6.07
N GLY A 92 -1.49 17.97 -7.17
CA GLY A 92 -0.81 17.88 -8.46
C GLY A 92 0.28 16.79 -8.53
N LEU A 93 0.26 15.83 -7.61
CA LEU A 93 1.15 14.67 -7.69
C LEU A 93 0.57 13.69 -8.71
N ALA A 94 1.34 13.38 -9.76
CA ALA A 94 0.94 12.42 -10.77
C ALA A 94 0.83 11.00 -10.13
N PRO A 95 -0.17 10.18 -10.50
CA PRO A 95 -0.41 8.87 -9.88
C PRO A 95 0.82 7.94 -9.93
N ASP A 96 1.56 8.02 -11.02
CA ASP A 96 2.79 7.30 -11.35
C ASP A 96 4.00 7.72 -10.49
N ALA A 97 3.95 8.90 -9.87
CA ALA A 97 5.01 9.36 -8.97
C ALA A 97 4.92 8.74 -7.56
N ILE A 98 3.84 8.04 -7.21
CA ILE A 98 3.53 7.63 -5.82
C ILE A 98 3.18 6.14 -5.71
N ILE A 99 3.26 5.39 -6.80
CA ILE A 99 3.03 3.94 -6.79
C ILE A 99 4.06 3.30 -5.83
N PRO A 100 3.63 2.43 -4.89
CA PRO A 100 4.53 1.65 -4.06
C PRO A 100 5.60 0.94 -4.91
N PRO A 101 6.83 0.74 -4.42
CA PRO A 101 7.89 0.09 -5.19
C PRO A 101 7.50 -1.29 -5.75
N TYR A 102 6.61 -2.01 -5.06
CA TYR A 102 6.11 -3.33 -5.46
C TYR A 102 4.98 -3.29 -6.50
N ASP A 103 4.26 -2.17 -6.62
CA ASP A 103 3.11 -2.01 -7.54
C ASP A 103 3.48 -1.25 -8.82
N LYS A 104 4.74 -0.79 -8.95
CA LYS A 104 5.17 -0.09 -10.16
C LYS A 104 5.11 -1.07 -11.33
N PRO A 105 4.29 -0.83 -12.37
CA PRO A 105 4.31 -1.67 -13.56
C PRO A 105 5.75 -1.67 -14.08
N GLU A 106 6.29 -2.86 -14.41
CA GLU A 106 7.61 -2.96 -15.00
C GLU A 106 7.73 -1.94 -16.13
N ASP A 107 8.85 -1.21 -16.18
CA ASP A 107 9.14 -0.31 -17.29
C ASP A 107 8.97 -1.11 -18.58
N ASP A 108 7.90 -0.80 -19.32
CA ASP A 108 7.64 -1.38 -20.62
C ASP A 108 8.83 -1.04 -21.52
N LYS A 109 9.75 -1.99 -21.67
CA LYS A 109 11.00 -1.85 -22.44
C LYS A 109 10.74 -1.55 -23.92
N THR A 110 9.48 -1.65 -24.37
CA THR A 110 9.05 -1.31 -25.72
C THR A 110 8.74 0.17 -25.91
N LYS A 111 8.56 0.94 -24.82
CA LYS A 111 8.40 2.40 -24.91
C LYS A 111 9.77 3.07 -25.01
N PRO A 112 10.03 3.89 -26.03
CA PRO A 112 11.28 4.62 -26.13
C PRO A 112 11.42 5.55 -24.91
N LYS A 113 12.50 5.38 -24.14
CA LYS A 113 12.85 6.30 -23.06
C LYS A 113 12.88 7.72 -23.63
N PRO A 114 12.23 8.72 -23.00
CA PRO A 114 12.29 10.08 -23.50
C PRO A 114 13.76 10.50 -23.54
N ALA A 115 14.27 10.68 -24.75
CA ALA A 115 15.64 11.07 -25.03
C ALA A 115 15.81 12.57 -24.71
N GLY A 116 15.68 12.91 -23.44
CA GLY A 116 15.98 14.24 -22.90
C GLY A 116 17.47 14.47 -22.81
N ARG A 117 18.19 14.40 -23.93
CA ARG A 117 19.53 15.01 -24.03
C ARG A 117 19.33 16.41 -24.58
N LEU A 118 19.34 17.41 -23.70
CA LEU A 118 19.52 18.80 -24.12
C LEU A 118 20.84 18.86 -24.89
N LEU A 119 20.77 18.95 -26.22
CA LEU A 119 21.94 19.24 -27.03
C LEU A 119 22.34 20.70 -26.74
N PRO A 120 23.59 20.99 -26.36
CA PRO A 120 24.05 22.36 -26.19
C PRO A 120 23.98 23.07 -27.55
N ALA A 121 23.44 24.29 -27.53
CA ALA A 121 23.03 25.07 -28.71
C ALA A 121 24.18 25.64 -29.57
N ASN A 122 25.28 24.89 -29.79
CA ASN A 122 26.43 25.44 -30.52
C ASN A 122 27.08 24.49 -31.56
N SER A 123 26.34 23.51 -32.09
CA SER A 123 26.86 22.61 -33.13
C SER A 123 26.36 22.91 -34.56
N LEU A 124 25.92 24.14 -34.85
CA LEU A 124 25.71 24.58 -36.23
C LEU A 124 26.96 25.33 -36.70
N GLY A 125 27.92 24.56 -37.19
CA GLY A 125 29.11 25.06 -37.87
C GLY A 125 28.72 25.84 -39.13
N LEU A 126 29.08 27.11 -39.12
CA LEU A 126 29.10 28.00 -40.26
C LEU A 126 30.21 27.55 -41.23
N ALA A 127 29.84 27.18 -42.46
CA ALA A 127 30.74 27.22 -43.61
C ALA A 127 29.90 27.39 -44.89
N ALA A 128 29.78 28.65 -45.32
CA ALA A 128 29.39 29.01 -46.68
C ALA A 128 30.61 28.88 -47.62
N PRO A 129 30.35 28.77 -48.92
CA PRO A 129 30.92 29.75 -49.85
C PRO A 129 29.86 30.75 -50.32
#